data_AF-A0A1J5FCU7-F1
#
_entry.id   AF-A0A1J5FCU7-F1
#
_cell.length_a   1.000
_cell.length_b   1.000
_cell.length_c   1.000
_cell.angle_alpha   90.00
_cell.angle_beta   90.00
_cell.angle_gamma   90.00
#
_symmetry.space_group_name_H-M   'P 1'
#
loop_
_entity.id
_entity.type
_entity.pdbx_description
1 polymer ?
#
loop_
_entity_poly.entity_id
_entity_poly.type
_entity_poly.pdbx_seq_one_letter_code
_entity_poly.pdbx_strand_id
1 'polypeptide(L)'
;MFKLVAFFQKRPKDSTIRIGRIVFGLVITLLVGFNFQNISILHLPDFMKPYEFYKKLGLFIFALVPIFMGISGICLAKRKYVRIIQICFGVALIIIGNWFIDVKTPVIQEVTPTTQNGTLDVSTLAPTKVPSTPINVGFWIALLGILPLLAGITGKCITSKCLKYGEIIKKIRV
;
A
#
# COMPACT_ATOMS: atom_id res chain seq x y z
N MET A 1 24.09 4.65 5.04
CA MET A 1 23.21 4.12 6.11
C MET A 1 22.94 5.09 7.27
N PHE A 2 23.89 5.94 7.71
CA PHE A 2 23.71 6.84 8.87
C PHE A 2 22.60 7.92 8.78
N LYS A 3 22.16 8.31 7.58
CA LYS A 3 21.11 9.34 7.42
C LYS A 3 19.69 8.85 7.74
N LEU A 4 19.42 7.55 7.64
CA LEU A 4 18.12 6.96 8.00
C LEU A 4 17.91 6.98 9.52
N VAL A 5 18.96 6.68 10.29
CA VAL A 5 18.93 6.80 11.76
C VAL A 5 18.76 8.26 12.18
N ALA A 6 19.43 9.20 11.49
CA ALA A 6 19.24 10.64 11.72
C ALA A 6 17.82 11.13 11.36
N PHE A 7 17.18 10.53 10.34
CA PHE A 7 15.77 10.76 10.00
C PHE A 7 14.83 10.30 11.12
N PHE A 8 15.20 9.24 11.83
CA PHE A 8 14.52 8.83 13.06
C PHE A 8 14.92 9.64 14.28
N GLN A 9 16.02 10.40 14.30
CA GLN A 9 16.40 11.26 15.43
C GLN A 9 15.63 12.58 15.41
N LYS A 10 15.62 13.31 14.29
CA LYS A 10 14.97 14.63 14.17
C LYS A 10 13.65 14.55 13.41
N ARG A 11 12.64 15.30 13.85
CA ARG A 11 11.33 15.37 13.18
C ARG A 11 11.50 15.95 11.77
N PRO A 12 10.99 15.28 10.72
CA PRO A 12 11.04 15.80 9.35
C PRO A 12 10.14 17.03 9.18
N LYS A 13 10.43 17.85 8.15
CA LYS A 13 9.62 19.03 7.82
C LYS A 13 8.18 18.61 7.48
N ASP A 14 7.21 19.46 7.78
CA ASP A 14 5.79 19.20 7.51
C ASP A 14 5.50 18.88 6.04
N SER A 15 6.20 19.55 5.11
CA SER A 15 6.11 19.26 3.67
C SER A 15 6.56 17.82 3.36
N THR A 16 7.69 17.39 3.93
CA THR A 16 8.20 16.02 3.78
C THR A 16 7.23 14.98 4.33
N ILE A 17 6.55 15.26 5.44
CA ILE A 17 5.51 14.37 6.01
C ILE A 17 4.33 14.23 5.04
N ARG A 18 3.87 15.34 4.44
CA ARG A 18 2.76 15.33 3.47
C ARG A 18 3.14 14.58 2.20
N ILE A 19 4.28 14.90 1.61
CA ILE A 19 4.81 14.23 0.42
C ILE A 19 4.98 12.74 0.70
N GLY A 20 5.55 12.37 1.85
CA GLY A 20 5.71 10.97 2.24
C GLY A 20 4.40 10.20 2.28
N ARG A 21 3.29 10.82 2.75
CA ARG A 21 1.96 10.18 2.73
C ARG A 21 1.41 10.02 1.32
N ILE A 22 1.58 11.02 0.45
CA ILE A 22 1.14 10.96 -0.95
C ILE A 22 1.91 9.86 -1.69
N VAL A 23 3.24 9.88 -1.58
CA VAL A 23 4.12 8.88 -2.20
C VAL A 23 3.78 7.49 -1.67
N PHE A 24 3.59 7.33 -0.36
CA PHE A 24 3.20 6.05 0.24
C PHE A 24 1.89 5.51 -0.34
N GLY A 25 0.86 6.35 -0.44
CA GLY A 25 -0.40 5.93 -1.05
C GLY A 25 -0.28 5.62 -2.55
N LEU A 26 0.48 6.42 -3.30
CA LEU A 26 0.77 6.12 -4.72
C LEU A 26 1.49 4.79 -4.90
N VAL A 27 2.44 4.46 -4.04
CA VAL A 27 3.14 3.17 -4.07
C VAL A 27 2.16 2.02 -3.84
N ILE A 28 1.23 2.14 -2.89
CA ILE A 28 0.16 1.13 -2.70
C ILE A 28 -0.73 1.05 -3.93
N THR A 29 -1.17 2.18 -4.50
CA THR A 29 -1.99 2.22 -5.72
C THR A 29 -1.28 1.51 -6.89
N LEU A 30 0.01 1.76 -7.11
CA LEU A 30 0.78 1.10 -8.16
C LEU A 30 0.93 -0.39 -7.90
N LEU A 31 1.23 -0.77 -6.66
CA LEU A 31 1.44 -2.17 -6.29
C LEU A 31 0.16 -3.00 -6.46
N VAL A 32 -0.98 -2.47 -6.00
CA VAL A 32 -2.30 -3.11 -6.15
C VAL A 32 -2.78 -3.02 -7.60
N GLY A 33 -2.57 -1.89 -8.27
CA GLY A 33 -3.04 -1.65 -9.64
C GLY A 33 -2.36 -2.53 -10.68
N PHE A 34 -1.03 -2.61 -10.67
CA PHE A 34 -0.29 -3.47 -11.60
C PHE A 34 -0.56 -4.96 -11.39
N ASN A 35 -0.95 -5.35 -10.18
CA ASN A 35 -1.22 -6.74 -9.84
C ASN A 35 -2.71 -7.04 -9.67
N PHE A 36 -3.61 -6.13 -10.07
CA PHE A 36 -5.04 -6.24 -9.80
C PHE A 36 -5.65 -7.54 -10.34
N GLN A 37 -5.20 -7.99 -11.52
CA GLN A 37 -5.65 -9.23 -12.15
C GLN A 37 -5.06 -10.49 -11.48
N ASN A 38 -3.88 -10.37 -10.87
CA ASN A 38 -3.10 -11.47 -10.30
C ASN A 38 -3.33 -11.67 -8.79
N ILE A 39 -4.00 -10.73 -8.13
CA ILE A 39 -4.37 -10.84 -6.71
C ILE A 39 -5.54 -11.81 -6.57
N SER A 40 -5.38 -12.84 -5.74
CA SER A 40 -6.47 -13.62 -5.16
C SER A 40 -6.65 -13.23 -3.71
N ILE A 41 -7.89 -13.27 -3.22
CA ILE A 41 -8.15 -13.09 -1.80
C ILE A 41 -8.22 -14.47 -1.16
N LEU A 42 -7.31 -14.74 -0.22
CA LEU A 42 -7.22 -16.02 0.48
C LEU A 42 -8.45 -16.18 1.40
N HIS A 43 -8.99 -17.41 1.47
CA HIS A 43 -10.09 -17.78 2.38
C HIS A 43 -11.39 -16.96 2.24
N LEU A 44 -11.89 -16.75 1.03
CA LEU A 44 -13.28 -16.31 0.87
C LEU A 44 -14.24 -17.49 1.11
N PRO A 45 -15.17 -17.41 2.08
CA PRO A 45 -16.24 -18.40 2.17
C PRO A 45 -17.09 -18.35 0.89
N ASP A 46 -17.66 -19.48 0.48
CA ASP A 46 -18.28 -19.65 -0.85
C ASP A 46 -19.36 -18.59 -1.17
N PHE A 47 -20.11 -18.15 -0.15
CA PHE A 47 -21.13 -17.09 -0.31
C PHE A 47 -20.55 -15.71 -0.63
N MET A 48 -19.25 -15.46 -0.38
CA MET A 48 -18.58 -14.18 -0.66
C MET A 48 -17.83 -14.16 -2.00
N LYS A 49 -17.67 -15.30 -2.68
CA LYS A 49 -17.04 -15.39 -4.01
C LYS A 49 -17.58 -14.38 -5.04
N PRO A 50 -18.91 -14.12 -5.17
CA PRO A 50 -19.40 -13.11 -6.12
C PRO A 50 -18.93 -11.67 -5.81
N TYR A 51 -18.49 -11.40 -4.57
CA TYR A 51 -18.01 -10.08 -4.14
C TYR A 51 -16.48 -9.92 -4.20
N GLU A 52 -15.75 -10.87 -4.78
CA GLU A 52 -14.29 -10.83 -4.87
C GLU A 52 -13.79 -9.54 -5.54
N PHE A 53 -14.47 -9.09 -6.61
CA PHE A 53 -14.14 -7.84 -7.31
C PHE A 53 -14.25 -6.61 -6.39
N TYR A 54 -15.34 -6.48 -5.64
CA TYR A 54 -15.55 -5.38 -4.71
C TYR A 54 -14.52 -5.36 -3.58
N LYS A 55 -14.09 -6.53 -3.11
CA LYS A 55 -13.03 -6.62 -2.09
C LYS A 55 -11.66 -6.24 -2.64
N LYS A 56 -11.33 -6.58 -3.89
CA LYS A 56 -10.11 -6.08 -4.56
C LYS A 56 -10.14 -4.57 -4.69
N LEU A 57 -11.30 -4.01 -5.02
CA LEU A 57 -11.48 -2.56 -5.04
C LEU A 57 -11.28 -1.93 -3.65
N GLY A 58 -11.73 -2.63 -2.59
CA GLY A 58 -11.51 -2.23 -1.20
C GLY A 58 -10.04 -2.04 -0.81
N LEU A 59 -9.10 -2.74 -1.45
CA LEU A 59 -7.67 -2.55 -1.20
C LEU A 59 -7.18 -1.14 -1.60
N PHE A 60 -7.82 -0.51 -2.58
CA PHE A 60 -7.48 0.88 -2.97
C PHE A 60 -7.88 1.89 -1.90
N ILE A 61 -8.82 1.58 -0.99
CA ILE A 61 -9.17 2.47 0.11
C ILE A 61 -7.94 2.74 0.99
N PHE A 62 -7.10 1.72 1.21
CA PHE A 62 -5.84 1.88 1.95
C PHE A 62 -4.83 2.78 1.25
N ALA A 63 -4.88 2.89 -0.08
CA ALA A 63 -4.07 3.85 -0.82
C ALA A 63 -4.66 5.27 -0.78
N LEU A 64 -5.98 5.40 -0.83
CA LEU A 64 -6.68 6.69 -0.86
C LEU A 64 -6.56 7.47 0.46
N VAL A 65 -6.67 6.79 1.61
CA VAL A 65 -6.56 7.41 2.94
C VAL A 65 -5.28 8.24 3.12
N PRO A 66 -4.06 7.71 2.90
CA PRO A 66 -2.83 8.48 3.04
C PRO A 66 -2.69 9.57 1.97
N ILE A 67 -3.19 9.36 0.74
CA ILE A 67 -3.21 10.40 -0.30
C ILE A 67 -4.07 11.59 0.15
N PHE A 68 -5.31 11.33 0.58
CA PHE A 68 -6.23 12.36 1.03
C PHE A 68 -5.68 13.11 2.25
N MET A 69 -5.12 12.39 3.24
CA MET A 69 -4.46 13.01 4.40
C MET A 69 -3.19 13.78 4.03
N GLY A 70 -2.52 13.43 2.93
CA GLY A 70 -1.35 14.13 2.41
C GLY A 70 -1.72 15.45 1.72
N ILE A 71 -2.70 15.41 0.82
CA ILE A 71 -3.17 16.56 0.01
C ILE A 71 -3.90 17.58 0.90
N SER A 72 -4.91 17.15 1.64
CA SER A 72 -5.74 18.05 2.44
C SER A 72 -4.91 18.75 3.52
N GLY A 73 -3.87 18.07 4.02
CA GLY A 73 -3.05 18.56 5.13
C GLY A 73 -3.86 18.87 6.39
N ILE A 74 -5.10 18.39 6.46
CA ILE A 74 -6.06 18.58 7.54
C ILE A 74 -5.57 17.78 8.74
N CYS A 75 -5.69 18.37 9.93
CA CYS A 75 -5.59 17.59 11.13
C CYS A 75 -6.95 17.07 11.57
N LEU A 76 -7.14 15.76 11.47
CA LEU A 76 -8.40 15.12 11.80
C LEU A 76 -8.64 14.99 13.31
N ALA A 77 -7.57 14.96 14.12
CA ALA A 77 -7.71 14.72 15.56
C ALA A 77 -6.50 15.19 16.37
N LYS A 78 -6.66 15.20 17.71
CA LYS A 78 -5.56 15.42 18.65
C LYS A 78 -4.42 14.42 18.42
N ARG A 79 -3.18 14.82 18.74
CA ARG A 79 -1.96 14.02 18.58
C ARG A 79 -2.10 12.56 19.04
N LYS A 80 -2.74 12.31 20.19
CA LYS A 80 -2.94 10.96 20.75
C LYS A 80 -3.73 10.06 19.78
N TYR A 81 -4.79 10.57 19.19
CA TYR A 81 -5.64 9.81 18.26
C TYR A 81 -4.96 9.61 16.91
N VAL A 82 -4.25 10.61 16.38
CA VAL A 82 -3.50 10.46 15.12
C VAL A 82 -2.44 9.36 15.23
N ARG A 83 -1.77 9.24 16.39
CA ARG A 83 -0.85 8.12 16.66
C ARG A 83 -1.55 6.77 16.60
N ILE A 84 -2.69 6.65 17.29
CA ILE A 84 -3.47 5.40 17.33
C ILE A 84 -3.93 5.02 15.93
N ILE A 85 -4.46 5.97 15.15
CA ILE A 85 -4.90 5.72 13.77
C ILE A 85 -3.74 5.22 12.90
N GLN A 86 -2.55 5.80 13.01
CA GLN A 86 -1.37 5.35 12.26
C GLN A 86 -0.93 3.93 12.64
N ILE A 87 -1.00 3.58 13.94
CA ILE A 87 -0.72 2.23 14.43
C ILE A 87 -1.76 1.25 13.89
N CYS A 88 -3.06 1.54 14.08
CA CYS A 88 -4.15 0.70 13.58
C CYS A 88 -4.07 0.49 12.07
N PHE A 89 -3.75 1.53 11.32
CA PHE A 89 -3.59 1.47 9.88
C PHE A 89 -2.40 0.57 9.47
N GLY A 90 -1.26 0.67 10.17
CA GLY A 90 -0.13 -0.22 9.92
C GLY A 90 -0.40 -1.69 10.27
N VAL A 91 -1.06 -1.94 11.40
CA VAL A 91 -1.49 -3.30 11.78
C VAL A 91 -2.47 -3.86 10.76
N ALA A 92 -3.44 -3.07 10.29
CA ALA A 92 -4.39 -3.48 9.28
C ALA A 92 -3.70 -3.89 7.96
N LEU A 93 -2.72 -3.11 7.49
CA LEU A 93 -1.93 -3.45 6.30
C LEU A 93 -1.13 -4.75 6.47
N ILE A 94 -0.56 -5.00 7.66
CA ILE A 94 0.17 -6.24 7.95
C ILE A 94 -0.77 -7.45 7.93
N ILE A 95 -1.92 -7.35 8.58
CA ILE A 95 -2.91 -8.43 8.62
C ILE A 95 -3.44 -8.71 7.20
N ILE A 96 -3.85 -7.67 6.47
CA ILE A 96 -4.39 -7.84 5.12
C ILE A 96 -3.33 -8.39 4.17
N GLY A 97 -2.11 -7.86 4.22
CA GLY A 97 -1.01 -8.30 3.38
C GLY A 97 -0.66 -9.77 3.60
N ASN A 98 -0.53 -10.22 4.85
CA ASN A 98 -0.14 -11.60 5.12
C ASN A 98 -1.29 -12.61 5.07
N TRP A 99 -2.50 -12.23 5.47
CA TRP A 99 -3.59 -13.20 5.70
C TRP A 99 -4.69 -13.14 4.63
N PHE A 100 -4.87 -12.00 3.95
CA PHE A 100 -5.95 -11.83 2.99
C PHE A 100 -5.49 -11.83 1.53
N ILE A 101 -4.24 -11.49 1.24
CA ILE A 101 -3.74 -11.40 -0.13
C ILE A 101 -2.87 -12.62 -0.43
N ASP A 102 -3.29 -13.41 -1.41
CA ASP A 102 -2.46 -14.46 -2.00
C ASP A 102 -2.21 -14.19 -3.48
N VAL A 103 -1.09 -14.71 -3.96
CA VAL A 103 -0.65 -14.55 -5.33
C VAL A 103 -1.26 -15.67 -6.14
N LYS A 104 -2.02 -15.35 -7.20
CA LYS A 104 -2.38 -16.37 -8.17
C LYS A 104 -1.09 -16.98 -8.72
N THR A 105 -0.97 -18.31 -8.67
CA THR A 105 0.01 -19.05 -9.46
C THR A 105 -0.01 -18.51 -10.89
N PRO A 106 1.15 -18.32 -11.54
CA PRO A 106 1.22 -17.55 -12.77
C PRO A 106 0.28 -18.14 -13.82
N VAL A 107 -0.54 -17.26 -14.41
CA VAL A 107 -1.32 -17.59 -15.60
C VAL A 107 -0.32 -17.82 -16.71
N ILE A 108 -0.40 -19.01 -17.31
CA ILE A 108 0.38 -19.38 -18.49
C ILE A 108 0.06 -18.34 -19.57
N GLN A 109 1.04 -17.51 -19.94
CA GLN A 109 0.91 -16.66 -21.12
C GLN A 109 0.97 -17.58 -22.34
N GLU A 110 -0.14 -17.71 -23.06
CA GLU A 110 -0.12 -18.22 -24.42
C GLU A 110 0.47 -17.13 -25.32
N VAL A 111 1.72 -17.32 -25.75
CA VAL A 111 2.32 -16.46 -26.77
C VAL A 111 1.74 -16.91 -28.11
N THR A 112 0.88 -16.10 -28.72
CA THR A 112 0.44 -16.32 -30.10
C THR A 112 1.63 -16.08 -31.03
N PRO A 113 2.10 -17.06 -31.82
CA PRO A 113 3.22 -16.85 -32.71
C PRO A 113 2.83 -15.91 -33.86
N THR A 114 3.61 -14.86 -34.08
CA THR A 114 3.52 -14.01 -35.27
C THR A 114 3.98 -14.82 -36.48
N THR A 115 3.09 -15.03 -37.44
CA THR A 115 3.34 -15.75 -38.69
C THR A 115 4.45 -15.05 -39.50
N GLN A 116 5.61 -15.68 -39.62
CA GLN A 116 6.53 -15.44 -40.74
C GLN A 116 6.23 -16.45 -41.83
N ASN A 117 6.05 -15.96 -43.05
CA ASN A 117 5.74 -16.74 -44.24
C ASN A 117 6.81 -17.82 -44.49
N GLY A 118 6.44 -19.07 -44.21
CA GLY A 118 7.22 -20.27 -44.48
C GLY A 118 6.53 -21.43 -43.78
N THR A 119 6.17 -22.46 -44.54
CA THR A 119 5.36 -23.60 -44.12
C THR A 119 5.82 -24.15 -42.76
N LEU A 120 4.98 -23.99 -41.73
CA LEU A 120 5.23 -24.45 -40.36
C LEU A 120 4.12 -25.43 -39.98
N ASP A 121 4.51 -26.65 -39.63
CA ASP A 121 3.62 -27.67 -39.06
C ASP A 121 3.04 -27.17 -37.74
N VAL A 122 1.73 -26.89 -37.77
CA VAL A 122 0.92 -26.33 -36.66
C VAL A 122 0.93 -27.23 -35.41
N SER A 123 1.36 -28.49 -35.54
CA SER A 123 1.43 -29.49 -34.48
C SER A 123 2.69 -29.43 -33.60
N THR A 124 3.66 -28.54 -33.87
CA THR A 124 4.93 -28.45 -33.09
C THR A 124 5.13 -27.16 -32.29
N LEU A 125 4.21 -26.20 -32.38
CA LEU A 125 4.24 -24.96 -31.60
C LEU A 125 3.71 -25.22 -30.19
N ALA A 126 4.47 -25.95 -29.37
CA ALA A 126 4.20 -26.00 -27.94
C ALA A 126 4.41 -24.59 -27.35
N PRO A 127 3.45 -24.02 -26.61
CA PRO A 127 3.61 -22.71 -26.01
C PRO A 127 4.79 -22.76 -25.03
N THR A 128 5.84 -21.98 -25.32
CA THR A 128 6.96 -21.81 -24.40
C THR A 128 6.45 -21.10 -23.15
N LYS A 129 6.18 -21.88 -22.10
CA LYS A 129 5.89 -21.39 -20.75
C LYS A 129 7.11 -20.66 -20.23
N VAL A 130 7.12 -19.34 -20.30
CA VAL A 130 8.01 -18.53 -19.46
C VAL A 130 7.28 -18.33 -18.13
N PRO A 131 7.68 -19.00 -17.03
CA PRO A 131 7.09 -18.74 -15.73
C PRO A 131 7.50 -17.33 -15.30
N SER A 132 6.59 -16.35 -15.43
CA SER A 132 6.77 -15.10 -14.70
C SER A 132 6.59 -15.44 -13.22
N THR A 133 7.62 -15.17 -12.42
CA THR A 133 7.50 -15.35 -10.96
C THR A 133 6.49 -14.31 -10.48
N PRO A 134 5.34 -14.72 -9.94
CA PRO A 134 4.31 -13.75 -9.63
C PRO A 134 4.74 -12.98 -8.37
N ILE A 135 4.65 -11.65 -8.43
CA ILE A 135 5.11 -10.77 -7.34
C ILE A 135 4.22 -11.02 -6.11
N ASN A 136 4.85 -11.26 -4.95
CA ASN A 136 4.12 -11.42 -3.69
C ASN A 136 3.59 -10.08 -3.17
N VAL A 137 2.46 -9.65 -3.73
CA VAL A 137 1.77 -8.41 -3.37
C VAL A 137 1.45 -8.38 -1.88
N GLY A 138 1.01 -9.49 -1.31
CA GLY A 138 0.68 -9.61 0.11
C GLY A 138 1.85 -9.26 1.01
N PHE A 139 3.01 -9.86 0.74
CA PHE A 139 4.27 -9.55 1.42
C PHE A 139 4.63 -8.07 1.33
N TRP A 140 4.55 -7.46 0.14
CA TRP A 140 4.88 -6.03 -0.04
C TRP A 140 3.90 -5.10 0.68
N ILE A 141 2.61 -5.41 0.68
CA ILE A 141 1.59 -4.67 1.45
C ILE A 141 1.87 -4.77 2.95
N ALA A 142 2.20 -5.97 3.44
CA ALA A 142 2.55 -6.17 4.85
C ALA A 142 3.83 -5.40 5.23
N LEU A 143 4.85 -5.42 4.38
CA LEU A 143 6.09 -4.67 4.56
C LEU A 143 5.83 -3.16 4.62
N LEU A 144 4.97 -2.65 3.72
CA LEU A 144 4.55 -1.24 3.73
C LEU A 144 3.80 -0.86 5.01
N GLY A 145 3.09 -1.79 5.64
CA GLY A 145 2.40 -1.60 6.92
C GLY A 145 3.34 -1.29 8.10
N ILE A 146 4.62 -1.68 8.02
CA ILE A 146 5.62 -1.38 9.06
C ILE A 146 5.89 0.14 9.15
N LEU A 147 5.84 0.85 8.02
CA LEU A 147 6.11 2.29 7.98
C LEU A 147 5.10 3.12 8.81
N PRO A 148 3.77 3.02 8.59
CA PRO A 148 2.79 3.72 9.42
C PRO A 148 2.78 3.22 10.87
N LEU A 149 3.11 1.94 11.12
CA LEU A 149 3.27 1.41 12.48
C LEU A 149 4.38 2.15 13.25
N LEU A 150 5.59 2.21 12.69
CA LEU A 150 6.73 2.93 13.27
C LEU A 150 6.45 4.44 13.37
N ALA A 151 5.80 5.02 12.35
CA ALA A 151 5.39 6.41 12.34
C ALA A 151 4.43 6.74 13.49
N GLY A 152 3.48 5.84 13.79
CA GLY A 152 2.52 5.98 14.88
C GLY A 152 3.16 5.83 16.27
N ILE A 153 4.00 4.81 16.46
CA ILE A 153 4.76 4.56 17.71
C ILE A 153 5.65 5.77 18.02
N THR A 154 6.45 6.21 17.05
CA THR A 154 7.35 7.35 17.25
C THR A 154 6.58 8.68 17.31
N GLY A 155 5.45 8.78 16.61
CA GLY A 155 4.69 10.02 16.42
C GLY A 155 5.46 11.12 15.68
N LYS A 156 6.54 10.77 14.97
CA LYS A 156 7.40 11.74 14.27
C LYS A 156 6.80 12.19 12.94
N CYS A 157 5.89 11.40 12.35
CA CYS A 157 5.20 11.69 11.09
C CYS A 157 3.84 12.41 11.29
N ILE A 158 3.72 13.19 12.36
CA ILE A 158 2.57 14.06 12.64
C ILE A 158 2.96 15.49 12.26
N THR A 159 2.11 16.22 11.54
CA THR A 159 2.35 17.60 11.10
C THR A 159 2.23 18.61 12.25
N SER A 160 2.81 19.80 12.11
CA SER A 160 2.87 20.79 13.19
C SER A 160 1.48 21.35 13.49
N LYS A 161 0.66 21.53 12.44
CA LYS A 161 -0.78 21.84 12.57
C LYS A 161 -1.49 20.81 13.45
N CYS A 162 -1.13 19.53 13.36
CA CYS A 162 -1.69 18.48 14.19
C CYS A 162 -1.20 18.44 15.62
N LEU A 163 0.02 18.92 15.87
CA LEU A 163 0.55 19.02 17.23
C LEU A 163 -0.18 20.09 18.04
N LYS A 164 -0.51 21.21 17.39
CA LYS A 164 -1.24 22.34 18.00
C LYS A 164 -2.76 22.18 17.99
N TYR A 165 -3.28 21.09 17.40
CA TYR A 165 -4.71 20.89 17.21
C TYR A 165 -5.40 20.63 18.56
N GLY A 166 -6.26 21.56 18.98
CA GLY A 166 -6.96 21.49 20.26
C GLY A 166 -6.13 21.89 21.48
N GLU A 167 -4.98 22.55 21.29
CA GLU A 167 -4.29 23.24 22.39
C GLU A 167 -5.04 24.54 22.72
N ILE A 168 -5.39 24.72 24.00
CA ILE A 168 -5.91 25.98 24.52
C ILE A 168 -4.72 26.91 24.74
N ILE A 169 -4.71 28.09 24.11
CA ILE A 169 -3.64 29.08 24.31
C ILE A 169 -3.74 29.61 25.75
N LYS A 170 -2.86 29.14 26.64
CA LYS A 170 -2.88 29.53 28.06
C LYS A 170 -2.08 30.79 28.40
N LYS A 171 -1.20 31.26 27.50
CA LYS A 171 -0.41 32.48 27.68
C LYS A 171 0.01 33.05 26.33
N ILE A 172 -0.36 34.30 26.08
CA ILE A 172 0.23 35.13 25.03
C ILE A 172 1.38 35.88 25.71
N ARG A 173 2.63 35.64 25.28
CA ARG A 173 3.74 36.56 25.60
C ARG A 173 3.78 37.57 24.47
N VAL A 174 3.45 38.81 24.80
CA VAL A 174 3.64 40.01 23.97
C VAL A 174 5.10 40.43 24.09
#